data_AF-A0A8C4QSW9-F1
#
_entry.id   AF-A0A8C4QSW9-F1
#
_cell.length_a   1.000
_cell.length_b   1.000
_cell.length_c   1.000
_cell.angle_alpha   90.00
_cell.angle_beta   90.00
_cell.angle_gamma   90.00
#
_symmetry.space_group_name_H-M   'P 1'
#
loop_
_entity.id
_entity.type
_entity.pdbx_description
1 polymer ?
#
loop_
_entity_poly.entity_id
_entity_poly.type
_entity_poly.pdbx_seq_one_letter_code
_entity_poly.pdbx_strand_id
1 'polypeptide(L)'
;MCTGLLCTKAFCMLCAHACVQECKNECCNPSTCKLSAGAWCAHGECCEHCMFLSHGETCRSARGPCDMPEFCNGSSHFCPNDRTAIDGRECLGGEAYCYQGSCLTLLAQCERIWGEATVASDQCFLEVNSKGNEFGNCGRNPKGRLRSCERPVC
;
A
#
# COMPACT_ATOMS: atom_id res chain seq x y z
N MET A 1 5.86 -20.71 15.79
CA MET A 1 6.48 -20.70 14.45
C MET A 1 6.98 -19.29 14.20
N CYS A 2 8.27 -19.02 14.43
CA CYS A 2 8.86 -17.73 14.09
C CYS A 2 9.19 -17.73 12.60
N THR A 3 8.32 -17.11 11.81
CA THR A 3 8.46 -16.95 10.36
C THR A 3 9.49 -15.86 10.08
N GLY A 4 10.75 -16.20 9.74
CA GLY A 4 11.69 -15.45 8.88
C GLY A 4 11.96 -13.94 9.06
N LEU A 5 11.28 -13.21 9.96
CA LEU A 5 11.21 -11.74 9.98
C LEU A 5 12.17 -11.07 10.99
N LEU A 6 12.95 -11.84 11.75
CA LEU A 6 13.43 -11.40 13.06
C LEU A 6 14.94 -11.07 13.16
N CYS A 7 15.62 -10.73 12.06
CA CYS A 7 16.94 -10.03 12.10
C CYS A 7 16.82 -8.53 11.76
N THR A 8 15.79 -7.86 12.29
CA THR A 8 15.71 -6.39 12.35
C THR A 8 16.15 -5.91 13.74
N LYS A 9 16.88 -4.78 13.80
CA LYS A 9 17.27 -4.09 15.05
C LYS A 9 16.10 -3.86 16.03
N ALA A 10 14.86 -3.79 15.56
CA ALA A 10 13.67 -3.57 16.39
C ALA A 10 13.29 -4.79 17.24
N PHE A 11 13.59 -6.01 16.81
CA PHE A 11 13.14 -7.23 17.49
C PHE A 11 14.19 -7.92 18.36
N CYS A 12 15.48 -7.65 18.13
CA CYS A 12 16.53 -8.17 19.02
C CYS A 12 16.51 -7.51 20.43
N MET A 13 15.93 -6.30 20.57
CA MET A 13 15.84 -5.62 21.87
C MET A 13 14.62 -5.99 22.73
N LEU A 14 13.64 -6.74 22.19
CA LEU A 14 12.34 -6.96 22.86
C LEU A 14 12.12 -8.38 23.42
N CYS A 15 13.01 -9.35 23.19
CA CYS A 15 12.84 -10.71 23.71
C CYS A 15 14.04 -11.19 24.52
N ALA A 16 13.84 -11.32 25.83
CA ALA A 16 14.68 -12.11 26.70
C ALA A 16 14.73 -13.58 26.19
N HIS A 17 15.94 -14.07 25.93
CA HIS A 17 16.35 -15.49 25.85
C HIS A 17 15.87 -16.41 24.71
N ALA A 18 14.92 -16.02 23.82
CA ALA A 18 14.33 -16.97 22.84
C ALA A 18 14.81 -16.87 21.36
N CYS A 19 15.86 -16.09 21.02
CA CYS A 19 16.23 -15.84 19.60
C CYS A 19 17.47 -16.61 19.06
N VAL A 20 18.38 -17.11 19.89
CA VAL A 20 19.69 -17.59 19.40
C VAL A 20 19.60 -18.89 18.59
N GLN A 21 18.66 -19.78 18.92
CA GLN A 21 18.58 -21.12 18.30
C GLN A 21 17.76 -21.15 17.00
N GLU A 22 16.91 -20.15 16.74
CA GLU A 22 16.01 -20.12 15.58
C GLU A 22 16.51 -19.21 14.45
N CYS A 23 17.51 -18.34 14.72
CA CYS A 23 18.06 -17.43 13.72
C CYS A 23 19.14 -18.14 12.88
N LYS A 24 18.73 -18.76 11.77
CA LYS A 24 19.61 -19.39 10.76
C LYS A 24 19.98 -18.42 9.63
N ASN A 25 20.40 -17.20 9.96
CA ASN A 25 20.73 -16.19 8.96
C ASN A 25 22.24 -15.99 8.86
N GLU A 26 22.86 -16.44 7.76
CA GLU A 26 24.32 -16.34 7.58
C GLU A 26 24.82 -14.90 7.47
N CYS A 27 23.95 -13.97 7.10
CA CYS A 27 24.24 -12.54 7.00
C CYS A 27 24.19 -11.79 8.34
N CYS A 28 23.70 -12.44 9.41
CA CYS A 28 23.41 -11.81 10.71
C CYS A 28 23.91 -12.69 11.85
N ASN A 29 24.84 -12.21 12.66
CA ASN A 29 25.32 -12.95 13.83
C ASN A 29 24.21 -13.00 14.90
N PRO A 30 23.68 -14.18 15.27
CA PRO A 30 22.51 -14.31 16.12
C PRO A 30 22.77 -13.95 17.59
N SER A 31 24.03 -13.98 18.04
CA SER A 31 24.41 -13.64 19.42
C SER A 31 24.64 -12.14 19.61
N THR A 32 24.98 -11.41 18.55
CA THR A 32 25.34 -9.98 18.63
C THR A 32 24.36 -9.07 17.89
N CYS A 33 23.47 -9.63 17.06
CA CYS A 33 22.56 -8.90 16.18
C CYS A 33 23.28 -7.89 15.27
N LYS A 34 24.50 -8.25 14.86
CA LYS A 34 25.32 -7.49 13.92
C LYS A 34 25.40 -8.23 12.59
N LEU A 35 25.56 -7.49 11.50
CA LEU A 35 25.84 -8.08 10.20
C LEU A 35 27.14 -8.87 10.24
N SER A 36 27.15 -10.00 9.55
CA SER A 36 28.35 -10.80 9.30
C SER A 36 29.35 -10.00 8.46
N ALA A 37 30.64 -10.35 8.54
CA ALA A 37 31.66 -9.67 7.76
C ALA A 37 31.35 -9.73 6.25
N GLY A 38 31.33 -8.58 5.59
CA GLY A 38 31.01 -8.46 4.16
C GLY A 38 29.52 -8.41 3.80
N ALA A 39 28.62 -8.60 4.77
CA ALA A 39 27.18 -8.46 4.54
C ALA A 39 26.74 -6.98 4.55
N TRP A 40 25.86 -6.62 3.61
CA TRP A 40 25.24 -5.30 3.51
C TRP A 40 23.80 -5.30 4.04
N CYS A 41 23.16 -6.47 4.01
CA CYS A 41 21.83 -6.70 4.55
C CYS A 41 21.72 -8.11 5.13
N ALA A 42 20.63 -8.34 5.87
CA ALA A 42 20.29 -9.67 6.37
C ALA A 42 18.82 -10.06 6.17
N HIS A 43 17.93 -9.09 6.01
CA HIS A 43 16.51 -9.32 5.83
C HIS A 43 15.95 -8.23 4.91
N GLY A 44 14.67 -8.35 4.54
CA GLY A 44 13.97 -7.37 3.69
C GLY A 44 13.88 -7.87 2.25
N GLU A 45 12.87 -7.39 1.55
CA GLU A 45 12.51 -7.83 0.19
C GLU A 45 13.58 -7.45 -0.85
N CYS A 46 14.42 -6.46 -0.54
CA CYS A 46 15.56 -6.03 -1.35
C CYS A 46 16.89 -6.58 -0.86
N CYS A 47 16.89 -7.70 -0.14
CA CYS A 47 18.09 -8.37 0.35
C CYS A 47 18.22 -9.78 -0.24
N GLU A 48 19.28 -10.02 -1.01
CA GLU A 48 19.56 -11.33 -1.58
C GLU A 48 21.06 -11.64 -1.43
N HIS A 49 21.41 -12.85 -1.01
CA HIS A 49 22.81 -13.26 -0.78
C HIS A 49 23.61 -12.27 0.08
N CYS A 50 23.00 -11.74 1.15
CA CYS A 50 23.57 -10.73 2.05
C CYS A 50 23.90 -9.37 1.41
N MET A 51 23.44 -9.13 0.18
CA MET A 51 23.68 -7.91 -0.60
C MET A 51 22.35 -7.23 -0.94
N PHE A 52 22.39 -5.91 -1.14
CA PHE A 52 21.23 -5.22 -1.69
C PHE A 52 20.96 -5.68 -3.13
N LEU A 53 19.70 -5.92 -3.45
CA LEU A 53 19.28 -6.08 -4.84
C LEU A 53 19.57 -4.82 -5.64
N SER A 54 19.86 -5.00 -6.93
CA SER A 54 20.17 -3.91 -7.85
C SER A 54 19.02 -2.90 -7.97
N HIS A 55 19.37 -1.68 -8.35
CA HIS A 55 18.36 -0.67 -8.66
C HIS A 55 17.44 -1.16 -9.79
N GLY A 56 16.13 -1.08 -9.59
CA GLY A 56 15.12 -1.49 -10.57
C GLY A 56 14.64 -2.94 -10.44
N GLU A 57 15.19 -3.73 -9.52
CA GLU A 57 14.65 -5.07 -9.21
C GLU A 57 13.28 -4.96 -8.54
N THR A 58 12.29 -5.71 -9.02
CA THR A 58 10.92 -5.66 -8.47
C THR A 58 10.88 -6.31 -7.10
N CYS A 59 10.59 -5.54 -6.04
CA CYS A 59 10.39 -6.09 -4.70
C CYS A 59 8.90 -6.30 -4.36
N ARG A 60 8.00 -5.56 -5.01
CA ARG A 60 6.56 -5.80 -4.91
C ARG A 60 5.88 -5.59 -6.26
N SER A 61 5.10 -6.59 -6.66
CA SER A 61 4.24 -6.50 -7.84
C SER A 61 2.96 -5.71 -7.54
N ALA A 62 2.42 -5.04 -8.56
CA ALA A 62 1.11 -4.43 -8.48
C ALA A 62 0.01 -5.49 -8.25
N ARG A 63 -0.89 -5.24 -7.29
CA ARG A 63 -2.03 -6.13 -7.01
C ARG A 63 -3.22 -5.88 -7.93
N GLY A 64 -3.20 -4.81 -8.71
CA GLY A 64 -4.29 -4.44 -9.61
C GLY A 64 -3.99 -3.16 -10.38
N PRO A 65 -4.94 -2.68 -11.21
CA PRO A 65 -4.72 -1.55 -12.11
C PRO A 65 -4.56 -0.19 -11.40
N CYS A 66 -4.90 -0.12 -10.11
CA CYS A 66 -4.78 1.08 -9.27
C CYS A 66 -3.60 1.01 -8.29
N ASP A 67 -2.78 -0.03 -8.37
CA ASP A 67 -1.66 -0.29 -7.49
C ASP A 67 -0.36 -0.18 -8.33
N MET A 68 0.66 0.51 -7.83
CA MET A 68 1.93 0.63 -8.57
C MET A 68 2.87 -0.48 -8.12
N PRO A 69 3.75 -1.02 -8.98
CA PRO A 69 4.84 -1.87 -8.53
C PRO A 69 5.93 -1.03 -7.84
N GLU A 70 6.63 -1.61 -6.88
CA GLU A 70 7.83 -1.01 -6.28
C GLU A 70 9.09 -1.80 -6.61
N PHE A 71 10.17 -1.03 -6.70
CA PHE A 71 11.47 -1.50 -7.12
C PHE A 71 12.53 -1.14 -6.08
N CYS A 72 13.47 -2.05 -5.88
CA CYS A 72 14.63 -1.83 -5.05
C CYS A 72 15.45 -0.65 -5.58
N ASN A 73 16.00 0.14 -4.65
CA ASN A 73 16.76 1.33 -4.99
C ASN A 73 18.27 1.08 -5.11
N GLY A 74 18.76 -0.13 -4.81
CA GLY A 74 20.18 -0.48 -4.83
C GLY A 74 20.96 -0.10 -3.56
N SER A 75 20.32 0.54 -2.57
CA SER A 75 20.99 1.08 -1.37
C SER A 75 20.28 0.77 -0.06
N SER A 76 19.14 0.08 -0.13
CA SER A 76 18.32 -0.32 1.00
C SER A 76 17.90 -1.78 0.84
N HIS A 77 17.75 -2.45 1.98
CA HIS A 77 17.22 -3.80 2.06
C HIS A 77 15.69 -3.86 2.14
N PHE A 78 15.05 -2.74 2.51
CA PHE A 78 13.60 -2.62 2.48
C PHE A 78 13.13 -2.21 1.09
N CYS A 79 12.04 -2.82 0.66
CA CYS A 79 11.25 -2.31 -0.45
C CYS A 79 10.76 -0.88 -0.10
N PRO A 80 10.72 0.05 -1.06
CA PRO A 80 10.11 1.37 -0.82
C PRO A 80 8.66 1.26 -0.35
N ASN A 81 8.16 2.33 0.29
CA ASN A 81 6.76 2.40 0.71
C ASN A 81 5.81 2.17 -0.47
N ASP A 82 4.75 1.41 -0.21
CA ASP A 82 3.64 1.14 -1.13
C ASP A 82 3.05 2.43 -1.71
N ARG A 83 2.96 2.48 -3.05
CA ARG A 83 2.39 3.60 -3.80
C ARG A 83 1.22 3.11 -4.63
N THR A 84 0.16 3.91 -4.61
CA THR A 84 -1.03 3.65 -5.37
C THR A 84 -1.21 4.68 -6.47
N ALA A 85 -2.03 4.36 -7.47
CA ALA A 85 -2.54 5.34 -8.39
C ALA A 85 -3.29 6.45 -7.64
N ILE A 86 -3.34 7.64 -8.25
CA ILE A 86 -4.11 8.76 -7.71
C ILE A 86 -5.61 8.41 -7.64
N ASP A 87 -6.25 8.81 -6.55
CA ASP A 87 -7.70 8.67 -6.39
C ASP A 87 -8.43 9.37 -7.54
N GLY A 88 -9.42 8.70 -8.12
CA GLY A 88 -10.18 9.20 -9.28
C GLY A 88 -9.58 8.86 -10.64
N ARG A 89 -8.42 8.19 -10.73
CA ARG A 89 -7.95 7.63 -12.00
C ARG A 89 -8.92 6.53 -12.48
N GLU A 90 -9.34 6.60 -13.73
CA GLU A 90 -10.16 5.55 -14.34
C GLU A 90 -9.46 4.19 -14.34
N CYS A 91 -10.23 3.14 -14.09
CA CYS A 91 -9.81 1.75 -14.15
C CYS A 91 -10.96 0.88 -14.69
N LEU A 92 -10.68 -0.38 -15.05
CA LEU A 92 -11.64 -1.26 -15.76
C LEU A 92 -12.24 -0.61 -17.01
N GLY A 93 -11.43 0.11 -17.80
CA GLY A 93 -11.90 0.74 -19.04
C GLY A 93 -12.87 1.92 -18.84
N GLY A 94 -12.92 2.52 -17.66
CA GLY A 94 -13.78 3.67 -17.34
C GLY A 94 -15.03 3.31 -16.54
N GLU A 95 -15.26 2.03 -16.26
CA GLU A 95 -16.39 1.55 -15.45
C GLU A 95 -16.21 1.77 -13.95
N ALA A 96 -14.98 2.08 -13.51
CA ALA A 96 -14.63 2.29 -12.13
C ALA A 96 -13.51 3.33 -11.98
N TYR A 97 -13.31 3.77 -10.74
CA TYR A 97 -12.26 4.71 -10.38
C TYR A 97 -11.38 4.15 -9.26
N CYS A 98 -10.09 4.47 -9.33
CA CYS A 98 -9.15 4.15 -8.28
C CYS A 98 -9.50 4.89 -7.00
N TYR A 99 -9.55 4.18 -5.89
CA TYR A 99 -9.67 4.75 -4.56
C TYR A 99 -8.84 3.93 -3.57
N GLN A 100 -7.87 4.58 -2.91
CA GLN A 100 -6.95 3.92 -1.97
C GLN A 100 -6.29 2.66 -2.54
N GLY A 101 -5.84 2.74 -3.81
CA GLY A 101 -5.15 1.64 -4.50
C GLY A 101 -6.03 0.52 -5.03
N SER A 102 -7.33 0.56 -4.77
CA SER A 102 -8.29 -0.42 -5.28
C SER A 102 -9.08 0.16 -6.44
N CYS A 103 -9.28 -0.65 -7.48
CA CYS A 103 -10.24 -0.33 -8.54
C CYS A 103 -11.62 -0.80 -8.10
N LEU A 104 -12.44 0.10 -7.57
CA LEU A 104 -13.73 -0.27 -6.99
C LEU A 104 -14.85 0.24 -7.88
N THR A 105 -15.76 -0.68 -8.27
CA THR A 105 -17.06 -0.29 -8.82
C THR A 105 -17.91 0.34 -7.72
N LEU A 106 -18.90 1.16 -8.09
CA LEU A 106 -19.84 1.72 -7.13
C LEU A 106 -20.53 0.64 -6.30
N LEU A 107 -20.89 -0.49 -6.92
CA LEU A 107 -21.51 -1.62 -6.23
C LEU A 107 -20.58 -2.23 -5.18
N ALA A 108 -19.34 -2.56 -5.56
CA ALA A 108 -18.38 -3.14 -4.63
C ALA A 108 -18.04 -2.19 -3.48
N GLN A 109 -18.03 -0.87 -3.74
CA GLN A 109 -17.86 0.12 -2.68
C GLN A 109 -19.06 0.16 -1.73
N CYS A 110 -20.28 0.13 -2.26
CA CYS A 110 -21.49 0.06 -1.45
C CYS A 110 -21.51 -1.19 -0.57
N GLU A 111 -21.23 -2.36 -1.16
CA GLU A 111 -21.30 -3.63 -0.45
C GLU A 111 -20.24 -3.76 0.65
N ARG A 112 -19.04 -3.22 0.41
CA ARG A 112 -17.97 -3.22 1.41
C ARG A 112 -18.32 -2.38 2.65
N ILE A 113 -19.06 -1.28 2.48
CA ILE A 113 -19.40 -0.38 3.58
C ILE A 113 -20.67 -0.85 4.30
N TRP A 114 -21.68 -1.31 3.54
CA TRP A 114 -23.03 -1.55 4.04
C TRP A 114 -23.49 -3.02 3.99
N GLY A 115 -22.72 -3.94 3.41
CA GLY A 115 -23.10 -5.35 3.27
C GLY A 115 -23.92 -5.61 2.00
N GLU A 116 -25.08 -6.25 2.10
CA GLU A 116 -25.96 -6.43 0.94
C GLU A 116 -26.56 -5.07 0.53
N ALA A 117 -26.01 -4.48 -0.53
CA ALA A 117 -26.32 -3.11 -0.94
C ALA A 117 -26.40 -2.98 -2.47
N THR A 118 -27.06 -1.91 -2.93
CA THR A 118 -27.18 -1.59 -4.36
C THR A 118 -26.69 -0.18 -4.64
N VAL A 119 -26.37 0.09 -5.90
CA VAL A 119 -26.02 1.44 -6.36
C VAL A 119 -27.31 2.25 -6.51
N ALA A 120 -27.29 3.49 -6.03
CA ALA A 120 -28.40 4.41 -6.23
C ALA A 120 -28.55 4.78 -7.72
N SER A 121 -29.70 5.35 -8.11
CA SER A 121 -29.87 5.85 -9.49
C SER A 121 -28.90 7.00 -9.78
N ASP A 122 -28.54 7.18 -11.06
CA ASP A 122 -27.68 8.29 -11.51
C ASP A 122 -28.20 9.67 -11.06
N GLN A 123 -29.53 9.81 -10.99
CA GLN A 123 -30.19 11.03 -10.52
C GLN A 123 -29.81 11.38 -9.08
N CYS A 124 -29.62 10.39 -8.21
CA CYS A 124 -29.13 10.60 -6.85
C CYS A 124 -27.77 11.32 -6.87
N PHE A 125 -26.82 10.82 -7.65
CA PHE A 125 -25.48 11.42 -7.76
C PHE A 125 -25.55 12.82 -8.37
N LEU A 126 -26.31 13.00 -9.46
CA LEU A 126 -26.42 14.30 -10.14
C LEU A 126 -27.06 15.38 -9.27
N GLU A 127 -28.07 15.04 -8.47
CA GLU A 127 -28.79 16.01 -7.65
C GLU A 127 -28.11 16.22 -6.29
N VAL A 128 -27.77 15.15 -5.59
CA VAL A 128 -27.25 15.22 -4.22
C VAL A 128 -25.82 15.76 -4.21
N ASN A 129 -24.94 15.33 -5.13
CA ASN A 129 -23.56 15.82 -5.16
C ASN A 129 -23.45 17.27 -5.66
N SER A 130 -24.44 17.75 -6.42
CA SER A 130 -24.50 19.16 -6.85
C SER A 130 -24.79 20.12 -5.69
N LYS A 131 -25.27 19.64 -4.55
CA LYS A 131 -25.54 20.48 -3.36
C LYS A 131 -24.27 20.96 -2.66
N GLY A 132 -23.17 20.22 -2.74
CA GLY A 132 -21.90 20.59 -2.11
C GLY A 132 -21.95 20.67 -0.59
N ASN A 133 -22.66 19.74 0.06
CA ASN A 133 -22.82 19.67 1.51
C ASN A 133 -22.35 18.31 2.06
N GLU A 134 -22.57 18.06 3.35
CA GLU A 134 -22.09 16.84 4.02
C GLU A 134 -22.69 15.54 3.46
N PHE A 135 -23.84 15.62 2.78
CA PHE A 135 -24.52 14.46 2.18
C PHE A 135 -24.16 14.23 0.71
N GLY A 136 -23.54 15.20 0.03
CA GLY A 136 -23.12 15.08 -1.35
C GLY A 136 -22.19 16.22 -1.77
N ASN A 137 -20.99 15.86 -2.21
CA ASN A 137 -19.94 16.82 -2.56
C ASN A 137 -18.84 16.19 -3.44
N CYS A 138 -18.04 17.06 -4.06
CA CYS A 138 -16.83 16.71 -4.81
C CYS A 138 -15.55 16.99 -3.99
N GLY A 139 -15.59 16.62 -2.71
CA GLY A 139 -14.48 16.81 -1.77
C GLY A 139 -14.37 18.23 -1.23
N ARG A 140 -13.25 18.47 -0.53
CA ARG A 140 -12.94 19.77 0.11
C ARG A 140 -11.96 20.56 -0.74
N ASN A 141 -12.16 21.87 -0.82
CA ASN A 141 -11.17 22.79 -1.37
C ASN A 141 -9.97 22.97 -0.41
N PRO A 142 -8.88 23.67 -0.81
CA PRO A 142 -7.72 23.90 0.07
C PRO A 142 -8.04 24.66 1.37
N LYS A 143 -9.19 25.35 1.44
CA LYS A 143 -9.68 26.04 2.64
C LYS A 143 -10.59 25.14 3.50
N GLY A 144 -10.68 23.85 3.19
CA GLY A 144 -11.45 22.85 3.92
C GLY A 144 -12.97 22.89 3.70
N ARG A 145 -13.48 23.73 2.78
CA ARG A 145 -14.92 23.83 2.47
C ARG A 145 -15.33 22.79 1.43
N LEU A 146 -16.49 22.17 1.64
CA LEU A 146 -17.07 21.21 0.68
C LEU A 146 -17.43 21.91 -0.63
N ARG A 147 -17.20 21.22 -1.74
CA ARG A 147 -17.48 21.70 -3.10
C ARG A 147 -18.67 20.96 -3.68
N SER A 148 -19.51 21.66 -4.43
CA SER A 148 -20.48 21.03 -5.31
C SER A 148 -19.77 20.34 -6.48
N CYS A 149 -20.36 19.24 -6.94
CA CYS A 149 -19.95 18.62 -8.21
C CYS A 149 -20.56 19.38 -9.38
N GLU A 150 -19.77 19.55 -10.44
CA GLU A 150 -20.25 20.08 -11.71
C GLU A 150 -21.09 19.02 -12.41
N ARG A 151 -22.22 19.44 -13.00
CA ARG A 151 -23.00 18.54 -13.85
C ARG A 151 -22.26 18.38 -15.18
N PRO A 152 -22.17 17.16 -15.73
CA PRO A 152 -21.67 16.98 -17.08
C PRO A 152 -22.49 17.87 -18.03
N VAL A 153 -21.80 18.76 -18.75
CA VAL A 153 -22.43 19.55 -19.80
C VAL A 153 -22.43 18.65 -21.03
N CYS A 154 -23.63 18.23 -21.45
CA CYS A 154 -23.84 17.51 -22.70
C CYS A 154 -23.59 18.42 -23.91
#